data_AF-A0A330LJ72-F1
#
_entry.id   AF-A0A330LJ72-F1
#
_cell.length_a   1.000
_cell.length_b   1.000
_cell.length_c   1.000
_cell.angle_alpha   90.00
_cell.angle_beta   90.00
_cell.angle_gamma   90.00
#
_symmetry.space_group_name_H-M   'P 1'
#
loop_
_entity.id
_entity.type
_entity.pdbx_description
1 polymer ?
#
loop_
_entity_poly.entity_id
_entity_poly.type
_entity_poly.pdbx_seq_one_letter_code
_entity_poly.pdbx_strand_id
1 'polypeptide(L)'
;MKKTALSIAFMGIFISACNDSNSTSPQITTPQIATITAHIKSSDIAPVSTTMVSFSAPGIIASNASKVTGITATFGDVSINQTTGDITFKPYASSATNVLSAEIIAAKFDYKFEISYKVDNTIYQLDGSVLPLYNDKANQPAVRFSKVSLDGSVLSAEDQARPANTSDWSCVTDNSSELMWQAPQANGTYAFNETYYWGDRSINHRESSEASCVLDGNCNTDNLVVKANEQRLCGKSDWRLATRTEWQTLLDKKLFDEDSRRSPINNFYFPYVDSNFDEAYWTDSFTIYANGHDNKPTAGDWQGSNALVGDAHVMWMGEDFDFANMPPRSTNEPHFTMLVNGTVIPDIKDNDVPELSTQLTPQNIAEGVDENINWQSRFVKHGNLGQALADQDTANWTCTSDLAYRSVLANTQILWQRINKDAPLKDYAQAVEYAKQVNKSAICGQTNWRLPTENELKSLLLSPQPFLYRAGYITSILDDTVVEDNSYYWTSTVGSYEPETEHSAVAFQEKYAESSDELNTREYRVRLISTTRLQP
;
A
#
# COMPACT_ATOMS: atom_id res chain seq x y z
N MET A 1 19.27 -31.53 19.79
CA MET A 1 19.60 -31.76 21.22
C MET A 1 18.34 -31.59 22.05
N LYS A 2 17.89 -32.66 22.73
CA LYS A 2 16.68 -32.67 23.57
C LYS A 2 16.94 -31.90 24.87
N LYS A 3 16.08 -30.94 25.23
CA LYS A 3 16.06 -30.35 26.58
C LYS A 3 14.84 -30.85 27.34
N THR A 4 15.13 -31.57 28.41
CA THR A 4 14.22 -32.21 29.35
C THR A 4 13.76 -31.19 30.39
N ALA A 5 12.46 -31.21 30.70
CA ALA A 5 11.86 -30.47 31.81
C ALA A 5 12.28 -31.08 33.16
N LEU A 6 12.49 -30.23 34.17
CA LEU A 6 12.65 -30.65 35.57
C LEU A 6 11.66 -29.83 36.42
N SER A 7 10.62 -30.51 36.89
CA SER A 7 9.63 -30.02 37.85
C SER A 7 10.09 -30.44 39.25
N ILE A 8 10.23 -29.49 40.18
CA ILE A 8 10.58 -29.75 41.57
C ILE A 8 9.34 -29.52 42.42
N ALA A 9 8.79 -30.62 42.93
CA ALA A 9 7.75 -30.64 43.96
C ALA A 9 8.39 -30.52 45.35
N PHE A 10 8.03 -29.48 46.11
CA PHE A 10 8.38 -29.37 47.53
C PHE A 10 7.25 -29.96 48.37
N MET A 11 7.54 -31.07 49.04
CA MET A 11 6.68 -31.73 50.01
C MET A 11 7.22 -31.42 51.41
N GLY A 12 6.56 -30.50 52.11
CA GLY A 12 6.90 -30.08 53.47
C GLY A 12 6.23 -30.98 54.51
N ILE A 13 7.06 -31.60 55.35
CA ILE A 13 6.70 -32.55 56.40
C ILE A 13 6.15 -31.82 57.64
N PHE A 14 5.09 -32.39 58.21
CA PHE A 14 4.49 -32.03 59.51
C PHE A 14 5.46 -32.27 60.68
N ILE A 15 5.55 -31.30 61.60
CA ILE A 15 5.99 -31.55 62.97
C ILE A 15 5.02 -30.81 63.91
N SER A 16 4.32 -31.56 64.75
CA SER A 16 3.52 -31.05 65.87
C SER A 16 4.36 -31.03 67.14
N ALA A 17 4.24 -29.97 67.95
CA ALA A 17 4.33 -30.06 69.40
C ALA A 17 3.61 -28.88 70.06
N CYS A 18 2.70 -29.21 70.99
CA CYS A 18 1.99 -28.34 71.93
C CYS A 18 2.98 -27.65 72.91
N ASN A 19 2.66 -26.69 73.77
CA ASN A 19 1.41 -26.13 74.27
C ASN A 19 1.73 -24.82 75.04
N ASP A 20 0.66 -24.12 75.43
CA ASP A 20 0.48 -23.27 76.62
C ASP A 20 0.34 -21.76 76.41
N SER A 21 -0.86 -21.29 76.77
CA SER A 21 -1.16 -20.16 77.67
C SER A 21 -2.35 -19.33 77.17
N ASN A 22 -3.41 -19.35 77.98
CA ASN A 22 -4.63 -18.55 77.88
C ASN A 22 -4.38 -17.08 77.53
N SER A 23 -5.03 -16.63 76.46
CA SER A 23 -5.42 -15.25 76.25
C SER A 23 -6.70 -15.24 75.41
N THR A 24 -7.86 -15.20 76.06
CA THR A 24 -9.11 -14.80 75.42
C THR A 24 -9.08 -13.29 75.21
N SER A 25 -8.38 -12.87 74.16
CA SER A 25 -8.61 -11.57 73.53
C SER A 25 -9.76 -11.74 72.54
N PRO A 26 -10.74 -10.81 72.48
CA PRO A 26 -11.72 -10.85 71.40
C PRO A 26 -10.96 -10.73 70.07
N GLN A 27 -11.01 -11.78 69.26
CA GLN A 27 -10.61 -11.69 67.86
C GLN A 27 -11.53 -10.65 67.22
N ILE A 28 -11.01 -9.43 67.07
CA ILE A 28 -11.50 -8.52 66.04
C ILE A 28 -11.18 -9.26 64.74
N THR A 29 -12.18 -9.95 64.21
CA THR A 29 -12.17 -10.39 62.82
C THR A 29 -12.14 -9.12 62.00
N THR A 30 -10.94 -8.71 61.58
CA THR A 30 -10.80 -7.75 60.49
C THR A 30 -11.66 -8.28 59.35
N PRO A 31 -12.60 -7.50 58.79
CA PRO A 31 -13.41 -7.95 57.68
C PRO A 31 -12.46 -8.35 56.56
N GLN A 32 -12.40 -9.62 56.21
CA GLN A 32 -11.62 -10.07 55.08
C GLN A 32 -12.30 -9.52 53.83
N ILE A 33 -11.74 -8.45 53.27
CA ILE A 33 -12.23 -7.86 52.03
C ILE A 33 -12.02 -8.90 50.94
N ALA A 34 -13.13 -9.41 50.38
CA ALA A 34 -13.07 -10.38 49.30
C ALA A 34 -12.65 -9.66 48.01
N THR A 35 -11.67 -10.22 47.31
CA THR A 35 -11.27 -9.78 45.96
C THR A 35 -11.78 -10.81 44.95
N ILE A 36 -12.52 -10.35 43.94
CA ILE A 36 -13.03 -11.17 42.84
C ILE A 36 -12.36 -10.71 41.56
N THR A 37 -11.72 -11.63 40.84
CA THR A 37 -11.13 -11.37 39.52
C THR A 37 -12.02 -11.94 38.43
N ALA A 38 -12.20 -11.21 37.34
CA ALA A 38 -12.95 -11.67 36.18
C ALA A 38 -12.31 -11.14 34.88
N HIS A 39 -12.56 -11.86 33.79
CA HIS A 39 -12.13 -11.49 32.45
C HIS A 39 -13.37 -11.22 31.59
N ILE A 40 -13.41 -10.07 30.91
CA ILE A 40 -14.45 -9.74 29.93
C ILE A 40 -13.98 -10.20 28.55
N LYS A 41 -14.82 -11.01 27.89
CA LYS A 41 -14.56 -11.40 26.51
C LYS A 41 -14.75 -10.20 25.59
N SER A 42 -13.96 -10.13 24.52
CA SER A 42 -14.10 -9.08 23.51
C SER A 42 -15.49 -9.06 22.85
N SER A 43 -16.16 -10.22 22.78
CA SER A 43 -17.53 -10.36 22.30
C SER A 43 -18.60 -9.76 23.22
N ASP A 44 -18.28 -9.53 24.50
CA ASP A 44 -19.18 -8.93 25.49
C ASP A 44 -19.01 -7.39 25.59
N ILE A 45 -18.09 -6.80 24.81
CA ILE A 45 -17.81 -5.35 24.79
C ILE A 45 -18.51 -4.71 23.61
N ALA A 46 -19.48 -3.83 23.88
CA ALA A 46 -20.24 -3.13 22.86
C ALA A 46 -19.61 -1.76 22.53
N PRO A 47 -19.32 -1.45 21.25
CA PRO A 47 -18.96 -0.11 20.81
C PRO A 47 -20.12 0.88 21.02
N VAL A 48 -19.86 2.04 21.61
CA VAL A 48 -20.86 3.13 21.78
C VAL A 48 -20.51 4.33 20.92
N SER A 49 -19.22 4.64 20.78
CA SER A 49 -18.66 5.59 19.80
C SER A 49 -17.25 5.14 19.44
N THR A 50 -16.57 5.87 18.55
CA THR A 50 -15.15 5.61 18.25
C THR A 50 -14.23 5.75 19.44
N THR A 51 -14.70 6.38 20.54
CA THR A 51 -13.91 6.67 21.73
C THR A 51 -14.43 5.98 23.00
N MET A 52 -15.51 5.21 22.90
CA MET A 52 -16.26 4.73 24.05
C MET A 52 -16.88 3.36 23.80
N VAL A 53 -16.74 2.48 24.78
CA VAL A 53 -17.37 1.16 24.82
C VAL A 53 -18.19 0.98 26.09
N SER A 54 -19.09 0.00 26.08
CA SER A 54 -19.86 -0.39 27.26
C SER A 54 -19.92 -1.90 27.44
N PHE A 55 -19.94 -2.35 28.68
CA PHE A 55 -20.09 -3.77 29.03
C PHE A 55 -20.62 -3.92 30.46
N SER A 56 -21.29 -5.04 30.72
CA SER A 56 -21.73 -5.40 32.07
C SER A 56 -20.55 -5.93 32.90
N ALA A 57 -20.55 -5.65 34.20
CA ALA A 57 -19.43 -6.00 35.09
C ALA A 57 -19.91 -6.79 36.32
N PRO A 58 -19.11 -7.76 36.81
CA PRO A 58 -19.49 -8.59 37.96
C PRO A 58 -19.87 -7.79 39.21
N GLY A 59 -21.02 -8.13 39.81
CA GLY A 59 -21.46 -7.47 41.04
C GLY A 59 -22.04 -6.06 40.87
N ILE A 60 -22.09 -5.52 39.65
CA ILE A 60 -22.81 -4.28 39.34
C ILE A 60 -24.15 -4.62 38.67
N ILE A 61 -25.22 -4.05 39.20
CA ILE A 61 -26.57 -4.08 38.64
C ILE A 61 -27.20 -2.70 38.81
N ALA A 62 -28.25 -2.39 38.04
CA ALA A 62 -28.93 -1.09 38.08
C ALA A 62 -29.27 -0.63 39.52
N SER A 63 -29.69 -1.53 40.41
CA SER A 63 -30.08 -1.18 41.79
C SER A 63 -28.91 -0.89 42.75
N ASN A 64 -27.67 -1.24 42.41
CA ASN A 64 -26.49 -0.99 43.25
C ASN A 64 -25.42 -0.13 42.57
N ALA A 65 -25.64 0.34 41.34
CA ALA A 65 -24.72 1.19 40.58
C ALA A 65 -24.27 2.44 41.35
N SER A 66 -25.14 3.01 42.17
CA SER A 66 -24.86 4.19 43.00
C SER A 66 -23.92 3.90 44.18
N LYS A 67 -23.69 2.62 44.50
CA LYS A 67 -22.79 2.17 45.57
C LYS A 67 -21.38 1.84 45.08
N VAL A 68 -21.15 1.88 43.77
CA VAL A 68 -19.83 1.61 43.19
C VAL A 68 -18.88 2.74 43.59
N THR A 69 -17.73 2.40 44.15
CA THR A 69 -16.70 3.37 44.58
C THR A 69 -15.31 2.91 44.21
N GLY A 70 -14.34 3.83 44.23
CA GLY A 70 -12.93 3.50 44.01
C GLY A 70 -12.63 2.92 42.63
N ILE A 71 -13.38 3.37 41.60
CA ILE A 71 -13.20 2.88 40.24
C ILE A 71 -11.91 3.45 39.63
N THR A 72 -11.03 2.59 39.14
CA THR A 72 -9.78 2.94 38.47
C THR A 72 -9.53 2.04 37.28
N ALA A 73 -8.78 2.51 36.29
CA ALA A 73 -8.30 1.72 35.16
C ALA A 73 -6.79 1.90 34.95
N THR A 74 -6.16 0.92 34.31
CA THR A 74 -4.76 1.01 33.86
C THR A 74 -4.55 2.13 32.85
N PHE A 75 -5.55 2.41 32.02
CA PHE A 75 -5.62 3.58 31.13
C PHE A 75 -7.09 3.94 30.84
N GLY A 76 -7.30 5.14 30.30
CA GLY A 76 -8.64 5.63 29.93
C GLY A 76 -9.51 6.00 31.14
N ASP A 77 -10.70 6.52 30.84
CA ASP A 77 -11.67 6.92 31.86
C ASP A 77 -12.78 5.89 31.99
N VAL A 78 -13.15 5.55 33.22
CA VAL A 78 -14.24 4.61 33.52
C VAL A 78 -15.33 5.31 34.29
N SER A 79 -16.58 5.05 33.91
CA SER A 79 -17.77 5.53 34.63
C SER A 79 -18.84 4.44 34.64
N ILE A 80 -19.81 4.56 35.54
CA ILE A 80 -20.94 3.64 35.63
C ILE A 80 -22.20 4.34 35.13
N ASN A 81 -22.92 3.70 34.21
CA ASN A 81 -24.26 4.13 33.85
C ASN A 81 -25.21 3.82 35.02
N GLN A 82 -25.67 4.86 35.72
CA GLN A 82 -26.51 4.73 36.91
C GLN A 82 -27.90 4.13 36.63
N THR A 83 -28.33 4.07 35.36
CA THR A 83 -29.63 3.51 34.98
C THR A 83 -29.52 2.02 34.66
N THR A 84 -28.49 1.61 33.91
CA THR A 84 -28.35 0.21 33.47
C THR A 84 -27.46 -0.62 34.40
N GLY A 85 -26.50 0.02 35.08
CA GLY A 85 -25.45 -0.66 35.84
C GLY A 85 -24.25 -1.09 34.99
N ASP A 86 -24.23 -0.75 33.70
CA ASP A 86 -23.08 -1.06 32.84
C ASP A 86 -21.89 -0.13 33.12
N ILE A 87 -20.69 -0.67 32.90
CA ILE A 87 -19.48 0.13 32.80
C ILE A 87 -19.48 0.83 31.45
N THR A 88 -19.24 2.14 31.47
CA THR A 88 -18.88 2.93 30.30
C THR A 88 -17.38 3.22 30.38
N PHE A 89 -16.62 2.64 29.45
CA PHE A 89 -15.17 2.81 29.38
C PHE A 89 -14.80 3.66 28.17
N LYS A 90 -13.99 4.69 28.40
CA LYS A 90 -13.46 5.58 27.37
C LYS A 90 -11.96 5.38 27.24
N PRO A 91 -11.53 4.33 26.51
CA PRO A 91 -10.12 4.06 26.29
C PRO A 91 -9.44 5.13 25.43
N TYR A 92 -10.23 5.87 24.63
CA TYR A 92 -9.72 6.83 23.65
C TYR A 92 -10.22 8.27 23.90
N ALA A 93 -10.48 8.64 25.16
CA ALA A 93 -10.96 9.97 25.49
C ALA A 93 -9.92 11.06 25.13
N SER A 94 -10.32 12.03 24.30
CA SER A 94 -9.50 13.20 23.99
C SER A 94 -9.29 14.06 25.23
N SER A 95 -8.03 14.31 25.60
CA SER A 95 -7.68 15.36 26.56
C SER A 95 -7.26 16.62 25.79
N ALA A 96 -7.81 17.78 26.16
CA ALA A 96 -7.39 19.07 25.62
C ALA A 96 -5.98 19.50 26.08
N THR A 97 -5.34 18.74 26.98
CA THR A 97 -4.09 19.11 27.65
C THR A 97 -2.97 18.07 27.53
N ASN A 98 -3.19 16.95 26.85
CA ASN A 98 -2.18 15.90 26.67
C ASN A 98 -1.64 15.89 25.24
N VAL A 99 -0.31 15.86 25.11
CA VAL A 99 0.39 15.86 23.80
C VAL A 99 0.27 14.50 23.10
N LEU A 100 0.04 13.43 23.86
CA LEU A 100 -0.18 12.07 23.36
C LEU A 100 -1.68 11.76 23.26
N SER A 101 -2.15 11.21 22.13
CA SER A 101 -3.53 10.79 22.00
C SER A 101 -3.81 9.53 22.84
N ALA A 102 -5.05 9.35 23.29
CA ALA A 102 -5.42 8.23 24.17
C ALA A 102 -5.26 6.85 23.48
N GLU A 103 -5.27 6.81 22.16
CA GLU A 103 -4.91 5.64 21.35
C GLU A 103 -3.46 5.20 21.56
N ILE A 104 -2.53 6.13 21.75
CA ILE A 104 -1.12 5.82 22.04
C ILE A 104 -1.00 5.12 23.38
N ILE A 105 -1.70 5.63 24.40
CA ILE A 105 -1.68 5.05 25.73
C ILE A 105 -2.25 3.63 25.67
N ALA A 106 -3.40 3.45 25.02
CA ALA A 106 -4.00 2.13 24.83
C ALA A 106 -3.06 1.17 24.08
N ALA A 107 -2.39 1.63 23.01
CA ALA A 107 -1.42 0.83 22.26
C ALA A 107 -0.19 0.45 23.10
N LYS A 108 0.27 1.31 24.02
CA LYS A 108 1.36 0.98 24.98
C LYS A 108 0.98 -0.17 25.93
N PHE A 109 -0.32 -0.40 26.14
CA PHE A 109 -0.85 -1.52 26.91
C PHE A 109 -1.37 -2.67 26.03
N ASP A 110 -1.03 -2.72 24.74
CA ASP A 110 -1.55 -3.72 23.79
C ASP A 110 -3.09 -3.80 23.81
N TYR A 111 -3.73 -2.65 24.06
CA TYR A 111 -5.18 -2.51 24.20
C TYR A 111 -5.81 -3.29 25.36
N LYS A 112 -5.00 -3.88 26.25
CA LYS A 112 -5.45 -4.65 27.41
C LYS A 112 -5.64 -3.73 28.62
N PHE A 113 -6.89 -3.59 29.07
CA PHE A 113 -7.22 -2.81 30.26
C PHE A 113 -7.35 -3.72 31.50
N GLU A 114 -7.10 -3.13 32.67
CA GLU A 114 -7.55 -3.68 33.95
C GLU A 114 -8.31 -2.59 34.70
N ILE A 115 -9.52 -2.91 35.16
CA ILE A 115 -10.40 -2.02 35.93
C ILE A 115 -10.57 -2.59 37.32
N SER A 116 -10.32 -1.77 38.35
CA SER A 116 -10.62 -2.09 39.74
C SER A 116 -11.78 -1.25 40.25
N TYR A 117 -12.70 -1.85 41.00
CA TYR A 117 -13.80 -1.13 41.64
C TYR A 117 -14.30 -1.85 42.89
N LYS A 118 -15.01 -1.13 43.75
CA LYS A 118 -15.59 -1.66 44.98
C LYS A 118 -17.12 -1.56 44.95
N VAL A 119 -17.80 -2.67 45.27
CA VAL A 119 -19.24 -2.69 45.53
C VAL A 119 -19.46 -3.18 46.95
N ASP A 120 -20.12 -2.36 47.78
CA ASP A 120 -20.28 -2.58 49.22
C ASP A 120 -18.92 -2.86 49.91
N ASN A 121 -18.61 -4.11 50.27
CA ASN A 121 -17.35 -4.50 50.92
C ASN A 121 -16.50 -5.51 50.13
N THR A 122 -16.77 -5.64 48.83
CA THR A 122 -16.05 -6.54 47.91
C THR A 122 -15.30 -5.72 46.86
N ILE A 123 -14.03 -6.06 46.62
CA ILE A 123 -13.21 -5.48 45.56
C ILE A 123 -13.32 -6.39 44.33
N TYR A 124 -13.50 -5.79 43.17
CA TYR A 124 -13.52 -6.47 41.89
C TYR A 124 -12.33 -5.98 41.04
N GLN A 125 -11.67 -6.92 40.37
CA GLN A 125 -10.65 -6.68 39.37
C GLN A 125 -11.09 -7.31 38.06
N LEU A 126 -11.16 -6.50 37.01
CA LEU A 126 -11.71 -6.87 35.73
C LEU A 126 -10.71 -6.59 34.64
N ASP A 127 -10.31 -7.60 33.88
CA ASP A 127 -9.43 -7.41 32.72
C ASP A 127 -10.16 -7.71 31.40
N GLY A 128 -9.69 -7.08 30.32
CA GLY A 128 -10.24 -7.26 28.98
C GLY A 128 -9.45 -6.47 27.94
N SER A 129 -9.89 -6.50 26.69
CA SER A 129 -9.22 -5.78 25.59
C SER A 129 -10.20 -4.95 24.77
N VAL A 130 -9.80 -3.72 24.42
CA VAL A 130 -10.59 -2.79 23.60
C VAL A 130 -9.88 -2.49 22.29
N LEU A 131 -10.37 -3.06 21.20
CA LEU A 131 -9.76 -2.89 19.88
C LEU A 131 -10.06 -1.49 19.30
N PRO A 132 -9.11 -0.90 18.55
CA PRO A 132 -9.33 0.36 17.83
C PRO A 132 -10.62 0.39 17.03
N LEU A 133 -11.37 1.48 17.19
CA LEU A 133 -12.66 1.68 16.55
C LEU A 133 -12.58 2.78 15.48
N TYR A 134 -13.49 2.73 14.52
CA TYR A 134 -13.71 3.78 13.52
C TYR A 134 -15.21 3.93 13.25
N ASN A 135 -15.59 4.98 12.54
CA ASN A 135 -16.96 5.11 12.02
C ASN A 135 -17.03 4.44 10.66
N ASP A 136 -17.91 3.44 10.54
CA ASP A 136 -18.17 2.77 9.27
C ASP A 136 -18.91 3.67 8.26
N LYS A 137 -19.23 3.12 7.09
CA LYS A 137 -19.98 3.83 6.03
C LYS A 137 -21.37 4.30 6.47
N ALA A 138 -21.95 3.70 7.53
CA ALA A 138 -23.22 4.09 8.14
C ALA A 138 -23.03 5.04 9.35
N ASN A 139 -21.81 5.54 9.56
CA ASN A 139 -21.41 6.38 10.68
C ASN A 139 -21.68 5.72 12.05
N GLN A 140 -21.55 4.40 12.11
CA GLN A 140 -21.63 3.61 13.34
C GLN A 140 -20.24 3.18 13.80
N PRO A 141 -19.99 3.09 15.12
CA PRO A 141 -18.72 2.62 15.65
C PRO A 141 -18.51 1.13 15.35
N ALA A 142 -17.39 0.81 14.72
CA ALA A 142 -17.01 -0.54 14.35
C ALA A 142 -15.51 -0.77 14.60
N VAL A 143 -15.08 -2.03 14.67
CA VAL A 143 -13.66 -2.38 14.80
C VAL A 143 -12.93 -2.02 13.50
N ARG A 144 -11.82 -1.28 13.62
CA ARG A 144 -11.04 -0.84 12.47
C ARG A 144 -10.24 -1.97 11.84
N PHE A 145 -9.49 -2.72 12.63
CA PHE A 145 -8.55 -3.72 12.12
C PHE A 145 -9.00 -5.14 12.44
N SER A 146 -8.82 -6.06 11.49
CA SER A 146 -9.11 -7.49 11.67
C SER A 146 -7.90 -8.33 11.26
N LYS A 147 -7.39 -9.13 12.19
CA LYS A 147 -6.35 -10.15 11.98
C LYS A 147 -6.93 -11.34 11.20
N VAL A 148 -6.18 -11.81 10.22
CA VAL A 148 -6.57 -12.86 9.28
C VAL A 148 -5.45 -13.91 9.20
N SER A 149 -5.82 -15.19 9.32
CA SER A 149 -4.88 -16.32 9.21
C SER A 149 -4.38 -16.51 7.77
N LEU A 150 -3.34 -17.34 7.64
CA LEU A 150 -2.70 -17.66 6.35
C LEU A 150 -3.67 -18.16 5.27
N ASP A 151 -4.72 -18.90 5.67
CA ASP A 151 -5.73 -19.46 4.77
C ASP A 151 -6.84 -18.44 4.38
N GLY A 152 -6.81 -17.24 4.96
CA GLY A 152 -7.80 -16.19 4.73
C GLY A 152 -8.97 -16.16 5.71
N SER A 153 -8.97 -17.02 6.74
CA SER A 153 -10.01 -16.99 7.77
C SER A 153 -9.82 -15.79 8.71
N VAL A 154 -10.89 -15.03 8.98
CA VAL A 154 -10.87 -13.99 10.01
C VAL A 154 -10.77 -14.66 11.38
N LEU A 155 -9.83 -14.22 12.22
CA LEU A 155 -9.66 -14.80 13.55
C LEU A 155 -10.87 -14.53 14.45
N SER A 156 -11.09 -15.40 15.44
CA SER A 156 -12.16 -15.27 16.44
C SER A 156 -12.08 -13.92 17.19
N ALA A 157 -13.18 -13.46 17.77
CA ALA A 157 -13.22 -12.19 18.50
C ALA A 157 -12.16 -12.12 19.61
N GLU A 158 -11.91 -13.22 20.30
CA GLU A 158 -10.91 -13.34 21.35
C GLU A 158 -9.48 -13.34 20.77
N ASP A 159 -9.25 -13.99 19.63
CA ASP A 159 -7.94 -14.00 18.96
C ASP A 159 -7.60 -12.64 18.31
N GLN A 160 -8.60 -11.83 17.93
CA GLN A 160 -8.37 -10.45 17.51
C GLN A 160 -7.66 -9.64 18.61
N ALA A 161 -8.01 -9.90 19.87
CA ALA A 161 -7.51 -9.23 21.07
C ALA A 161 -6.16 -9.76 21.58
N ARG A 162 -5.57 -10.76 20.93
CA ARG A 162 -4.35 -11.41 21.41
C ARG A 162 -3.08 -10.67 20.96
N PRO A 163 -2.15 -10.29 21.87
CA PRO A 163 -0.84 -9.73 21.51
C PRO A 163 0.07 -10.80 20.90
N ALA A 164 1.10 -10.38 20.17
CA ALA A 164 1.99 -11.28 19.43
C ALA A 164 3.06 -11.92 20.34
N ASN A 165 2.74 -13.01 21.02
CA ASN A 165 3.74 -13.90 21.61
C ASN A 165 4.00 -15.18 20.77
N THR A 166 3.13 -15.47 19.80
CA THR A 166 3.28 -16.43 18.69
C THR A 166 2.35 -16.00 17.54
N SER A 167 2.89 -15.61 16.38
CA SER A 167 2.10 -15.06 15.26
C SER A 167 1.25 -16.14 14.57
N ASP A 168 -0.09 -16.01 14.65
CA ASP A 168 -1.03 -16.89 13.92
C ASP A 168 -1.75 -16.16 12.78
N TRP A 169 -1.61 -14.83 12.69
CA TRP A 169 -2.15 -14.06 11.57
C TRP A 169 -1.04 -13.71 10.58
N SER A 170 -1.37 -13.83 9.30
CA SER A 170 -0.48 -13.47 8.20
C SER A 170 -0.89 -12.16 7.56
N CYS A 171 -2.13 -11.69 7.81
CA CYS A 171 -2.62 -10.44 7.28
C CYS A 171 -3.48 -9.66 8.27
N VAL A 172 -3.65 -8.38 8.00
CA VAL A 172 -4.52 -7.45 8.72
C VAL A 172 -5.39 -6.73 7.69
N THR A 173 -6.71 -6.81 7.85
CA THR A 173 -7.65 -5.97 7.09
C THR A 173 -7.85 -4.65 7.83
N ASP A 174 -7.67 -3.52 7.15
CA ASP A 174 -8.07 -2.19 7.62
C ASP A 174 -9.44 -1.84 7.02
N ASN A 175 -10.47 -1.91 7.85
CA ASN A 175 -11.86 -1.68 7.45
C ASN A 175 -12.14 -0.20 7.13
N SER A 176 -11.25 0.73 7.49
CA SER A 176 -11.41 2.15 7.14
C SER A 176 -11.04 2.44 5.68
N SER A 177 -10.01 1.78 5.16
CA SER A 177 -9.52 1.88 3.78
C SER A 177 -10.01 0.75 2.88
N GLU A 178 -10.59 -0.31 3.47
CA GLU A 178 -10.97 -1.55 2.79
C GLU A 178 -9.78 -2.29 2.15
N LEU A 179 -8.58 -2.06 2.69
CA LEU A 179 -7.33 -2.70 2.27
C LEU A 179 -6.97 -3.85 3.20
N MET A 180 -6.35 -4.88 2.63
CA MET A 180 -5.73 -5.97 3.37
C MET A 180 -4.21 -5.90 3.22
N TRP A 181 -3.51 -5.98 4.34
CA TRP A 181 -2.05 -5.85 4.41
C TRP A 181 -1.42 -7.16 4.86
N GLN A 182 -0.31 -7.52 4.23
CA GLN A 182 0.54 -8.60 4.68
C GLN A 182 1.23 -8.19 5.98
N ALA A 183 1.03 -8.96 7.05
CA ALA A 183 1.68 -8.72 8.33
C ALA A 183 3.08 -9.37 8.33
N PRO A 184 4.15 -8.61 8.63
CA PRO A 184 5.50 -9.18 8.71
C PRO A 184 5.56 -10.31 9.75
N GLN A 185 6.44 -11.28 9.54
CA GLN A 185 6.61 -12.46 10.38
C GLN A 185 8.01 -12.50 11.00
N ALA A 186 8.24 -13.33 12.01
CA ALA A 186 9.58 -13.53 12.58
C ALA A 186 10.55 -14.27 11.64
N ASN A 187 10.02 -15.08 10.72
CA ASN A 187 10.79 -15.92 9.81
C ASN A 187 9.94 -16.33 8.59
N GLY A 188 10.59 -16.96 7.61
CA GLY A 188 9.95 -17.40 6.35
C GLY A 188 9.87 -16.29 5.32
N THR A 189 9.15 -16.53 4.23
CA THR A 189 9.04 -15.67 3.03
C THR A 189 8.57 -14.24 3.29
N TYR A 190 7.93 -13.99 4.44
CA TYR A 190 7.40 -12.68 4.81
C TYR A 190 8.05 -12.17 6.10
N ALA A 191 9.29 -12.59 6.36
CA ALA A 191 10.01 -12.19 7.56
C ALA A 191 10.33 -10.68 7.51
N PHE A 192 10.31 -10.04 8.68
CA PHE A 192 10.61 -8.61 8.79
C PHE A 192 12.03 -8.24 8.34
N ASN A 193 12.96 -9.18 8.35
CA ASN A 193 14.35 -8.97 8.00
C ASN A 193 14.68 -9.37 6.55
N GLU A 194 13.67 -9.64 5.72
CA GLU A 194 13.89 -9.78 4.29
C GLU A 194 14.10 -8.41 3.65
N THR A 195 14.89 -8.36 2.59
CA THR A 195 15.07 -7.16 1.78
C THR A 195 14.98 -7.53 0.32
N TYR A 196 14.46 -6.60 -0.47
CA TYR A 196 14.21 -6.80 -1.88
C TYR A 196 14.74 -5.62 -2.65
N TYR A 197 15.29 -5.91 -3.81
CA TYR A 197 15.42 -4.92 -4.84
C TYR A 197 14.05 -4.53 -5.38
N TRP A 198 13.90 -3.28 -5.80
CA TRP A 198 12.67 -2.84 -6.43
C TRP A 198 12.61 -3.38 -7.87
N GLY A 199 11.57 -4.15 -8.18
CA GLY A 199 11.31 -4.75 -9.49
C GLY A 199 12.43 -5.67 -10.02
N ASP A 200 12.25 -6.23 -11.21
CA ASP A 200 13.36 -6.84 -11.95
C ASP A 200 14.36 -5.76 -12.41
N ARG A 201 15.65 -5.96 -12.11
CA ARG A 201 16.75 -4.99 -12.34
C ARG A 201 17.76 -5.46 -13.38
N SER A 202 17.39 -6.36 -14.27
CA SER A 202 18.38 -7.02 -15.13
C SER A 202 19.07 -6.07 -16.14
N ILE A 203 18.58 -4.83 -16.36
CA ILE A 203 19.35 -3.75 -17.01
C ILE A 203 20.29 -3.07 -16.01
N ASN A 204 21.59 -3.05 -16.32
CA ASN A 204 22.59 -2.27 -15.60
C ASN A 204 22.57 -2.50 -14.07
N HIS A 205 22.39 -3.76 -13.65
CA HIS A 205 22.40 -4.19 -12.27
C HIS A 205 23.74 -3.85 -11.60
N ARG A 206 23.68 -3.01 -10.57
CA ARG A 206 24.84 -2.71 -9.72
C ARG A 206 24.38 -2.61 -8.30
N GLU A 207 24.83 -3.54 -7.48
CA GLU A 207 24.29 -3.70 -6.14
C GLU A 207 24.96 -2.70 -5.19
N SER A 208 24.18 -1.94 -4.44
CA SER A 208 24.71 -1.19 -3.29
C SER A 208 25.14 -2.17 -2.18
N SER A 209 24.31 -3.19 -1.98
CA SER A 209 24.48 -4.34 -1.11
C SER A 209 23.58 -5.48 -1.60
N GLU A 210 23.83 -6.70 -1.12
CA GLU A 210 23.06 -7.90 -1.46
C GLU A 210 21.67 -7.87 -0.80
N ALA A 211 20.61 -8.06 -1.59
CA ALA A 211 19.26 -8.30 -1.07
C ALA A 211 19.18 -9.69 -0.42
N SER A 212 18.45 -9.81 0.69
CA SER A 212 18.38 -11.04 1.47
C SER A 212 16.93 -11.48 1.64
N CYS A 213 16.55 -12.61 1.04
CA CYS A 213 15.20 -13.17 1.12
C CYS A 213 15.22 -14.68 0.97
N VAL A 214 14.11 -15.37 1.28
CA VAL A 214 13.98 -16.84 1.06
C VAL A 214 13.20 -17.22 -0.21
N LEU A 215 13.14 -16.33 -1.21
CA LEU A 215 12.48 -16.62 -2.48
C LEU A 215 13.27 -17.65 -3.31
N ASP A 216 12.56 -18.43 -4.13
CA ASP A 216 13.15 -19.40 -5.06
C ASP A 216 13.81 -18.73 -6.30
N GLY A 217 13.77 -17.40 -6.38
CA GLY A 217 14.34 -16.57 -7.46
C GLY A 217 15.07 -15.35 -6.90
N ASN A 218 15.37 -14.37 -7.75
CA ASN A 218 16.04 -13.14 -7.31
C ASN A 218 15.22 -12.42 -6.23
N CYS A 219 15.90 -11.90 -5.20
CA CYS A 219 15.27 -11.11 -4.14
C CYS A 219 14.83 -9.74 -4.65
N ASN A 220 13.69 -9.72 -5.34
CA ASN A 220 13.06 -8.51 -5.84
C ASN A 220 11.55 -8.52 -5.58
N THR A 221 10.94 -7.34 -5.65
CA THR A 221 9.51 -7.17 -5.36
C THR A 221 8.60 -7.87 -6.36
N ASP A 222 9.00 -8.02 -7.62
CA ASP A 222 8.20 -8.72 -8.64
C ASP A 222 8.04 -10.22 -8.27
N ASN A 223 9.14 -10.87 -7.86
CA ASN A 223 9.12 -12.26 -7.41
C ASN A 223 8.40 -12.42 -6.06
N LEU A 224 8.51 -11.45 -5.15
CA LEU A 224 7.74 -11.44 -3.90
C LEU A 224 6.23 -11.42 -4.18
N VAL A 225 5.79 -10.55 -5.09
CA VAL A 225 4.38 -10.44 -5.51
C VAL A 225 3.89 -11.74 -6.16
N VAL A 226 4.68 -12.30 -7.09
CA VAL A 226 4.38 -13.61 -7.71
C VAL A 226 4.22 -14.68 -6.63
N LYS A 227 5.16 -14.77 -5.69
CA LYS A 227 5.13 -15.77 -4.61
C LYS A 227 3.88 -15.64 -3.74
N ALA A 228 3.49 -14.42 -3.35
CA ALA A 228 2.29 -14.18 -2.56
C ALA A 228 1.01 -14.58 -3.28
N ASN A 229 0.93 -14.30 -4.58
CA ASN A 229 -0.23 -14.63 -5.40
C ASN A 229 -0.34 -16.14 -5.69
N GLU A 230 0.79 -16.82 -5.92
CA GLU A 230 0.85 -18.28 -6.08
C GLU A 230 0.48 -19.01 -4.78
N GLN A 231 0.97 -18.55 -3.64
CA GLN A 231 0.64 -19.11 -2.32
C GLN A 231 -0.80 -18.83 -1.89
N ARG A 232 -1.48 -17.93 -2.60
CA ARG A 232 -2.76 -17.36 -2.19
C ARG A 232 -2.71 -16.82 -0.76
N LEU A 233 -1.71 -16.01 -0.44
CA LEU A 233 -1.51 -15.47 0.92
C LEU A 233 -2.82 -14.87 1.45
N CYS A 234 -3.28 -15.36 2.61
CA CYS A 234 -4.57 -14.98 3.22
C CYS A 234 -5.78 -15.17 2.30
N GLY A 235 -5.73 -16.19 1.44
CA GLY A 235 -6.77 -16.55 0.48
C GLY A 235 -6.85 -15.67 -0.78
N LYS A 236 -5.97 -14.65 -0.91
CA LYS A 236 -5.97 -13.65 -1.99
C LYS A 236 -4.93 -13.94 -3.07
N SER A 237 -5.15 -13.47 -4.30
CA SER A 237 -4.25 -13.73 -5.44
C SER A 237 -3.99 -12.50 -6.31
N ASP A 238 -4.24 -11.33 -5.74
CA ASP A 238 -4.13 -10.00 -6.32
C ASP A 238 -3.36 -9.07 -5.36
N TRP A 239 -2.33 -9.62 -4.71
CA TRP A 239 -1.33 -8.87 -3.96
C TRP A 239 -0.45 -8.03 -4.88
N ARG A 240 -0.03 -6.88 -4.37
CA ARG A 240 0.86 -5.93 -5.03
C ARG A 240 1.63 -5.12 -4.00
N LEU A 241 2.62 -4.35 -4.47
CA LEU A 241 3.18 -3.24 -3.69
C LEU A 241 2.10 -2.18 -3.43
N ALA A 242 2.22 -1.50 -2.29
CA ALA A 242 1.33 -0.41 -1.92
C ALA A 242 1.80 0.93 -2.51
N THR A 243 0.84 1.80 -2.82
CA THR A 243 1.14 3.21 -3.12
C THR A 243 1.58 3.93 -1.85
N ARG A 244 2.20 5.11 -1.98
CA ARG A 244 2.52 5.93 -0.81
C ARG A 244 1.25 6.41 -0.11
N THR A 245 0.19 6.72 -0.85
CA THR A 245 -1.10 7.09 -0.28
C THR A 245 -1.75 5.94 0.50
N GLU A 246 -1.60 4.69 0.05
CA GLU A 246 -2.09 3.51 0.78
C GLU A 246 -1.33 3.30 2.08
N TRP A 247 0.01 3.41 2.06
CA TRP A 247 0.83 3.37 3.27
C TRP A 247 0.34 4.37 4.31
N GLN A 248 0.06 5.62 3.91
CA GLN A 248 -0.48 6.65 4.83
C GLN A 248 -1.82 6.29 5.47
N THR A 249 -2.59 5.34 4.92
CA THR A 249 -3.80 4.85 5.60
C THR A 249 -3.47 4.08 6.88
N LEU A 250 -2.32 3.39 6.92
CA LEU A 250 -1.86 2.64 8.11
C LEU A 250 -1.09 3.51 9.10
N LEU A 251 -0.40 4.55 8.62
CA LEU A 251 0.52 5.32 9.44
C LEU A 251 -0.20 6.34 10.33
N ASP A 252 0.27 6.48 11.56
CA ASP A 252 -0.13 7.52 12.49
C ASP A 252 1.10 8.06 13.21
N LYS A 253 1.41 9.35 12.98
CA LYS A 253 2.54 10.05 13.60
C LYS A 253 2.53 9.96 15.13
N LYS A 254 1.35 9.83 15.73
CA LYS A 254 1.17 9.63 17.17
C LYS A 254 1.83 8.34 17.70
N LEU A 255 1.94 7.31 16.87
CA LEU A 255 2.50 6.01 17.27
C LEU A 255 4.04 6.00 17.23
N PHE A 256 4.65 7.00 16.58
CA PHE A 256 6.10 7.15 16.53
C PHE A 256 6.67 7.53 17.90
N ASP A 257 7.71 6.82 18.34
CA ASP A 257 8.41 7.05 19.61
C ASP A 257 9.89 6.72 19.41
N GLU A 258 10.72 7.75 19.25
CA GLU A 258 12.16 7.60 18.99
C GLU A 258 12.89 6.88 20.13
N ASP A 259 12.63 7.28 21.38
CA ASP A 259 13.25 6.71 22.58
C ASP A 259 12.99 5.20 22.68
N SER A 260 11.78 4.78 22.30
CA SER A 260 11.36 3.38 22.32
C SER A 260 11.57 2.66 20.98
N ARG A 261 12.13 3.32 19.96
CA ARG A 261 12.27 2.84 18.58
C ARG A 261 10.98 2.26 17.99
N ARG A 262 9.85 2.97 18.16
CA ARG A 262 8.55 2.57 17.61
C ARG A 262 8.27 3.32 16.30
N SER A 263 7.94 2.56 15.27
CA SER A 263 7.53 3.07 13.97
C SER A 263 6.13 3.70 14.05
N PRO A 264 5.73 4.57 13.09
CA PRO A 264 4.41 5.23 13.10
C PRO A 264 3.28 4.26 12.69
N ILE A 265 3.28 3.01 13.16
CA ILE A 265 2.30 1.98 12.83
C ILE A 265 1.91 1.22 14.09
N ASN A 266 0.72 0.62 14.09
CA ASN A 266 0.21 -0.10 15.26
C ASN A 266 0.86 -1.49 15.40
N ASN A 267 1.87 -1.59 16.27
CA ASN A 267 2.62 -2.83 16.50
C ASN A 267 1.78 -3.97 17.12
N PHE A 268 0.62 -3.69 17.70
CA PHE A 268 -0.33 -4.73 18.11
C PHE A 268 -0.83 -5.57 16.92
N TYR A 269 -0.88 -4.97 15.72
CA TYR A 269 -1.25 -5.62 14.47
C TYR A 269 -0.04 -5.97 13.60
N PHE A 270 1.03 -5.17 13.69
CA PHE A 270 2.27 -5.30 12.90
C PHE A 270 3.51 -5.43 13.81
N PRO A 271 3.64 -6.52 14.58
CA PRO A 271 4.56 -6.62 15.72
C PRO A 271 6.05 -6.60 15.37
N TYR A 272 6.42 -6.83 14.11
CA TYR A 272 7.82 -6.86 13.69
C TYR A 272 8.29 -5.62 12.94
N VAL A 273 7.39 -4.66 12.64
CA VAL A 273 7.76 -3.45 11.89
C VAL A 273 8.75 -2.56 12.67
N ASP A 274 8.65 -2.53 14.00
CA ASP A 274 9.60 -1.82 14.88
C ASP A 274 11.05 -2.33 14.76
N SER A 275 11.26 -3.54 14.22
CA SER A 275 12.62 -4.05 13.94
C SER A 275 13.32 -3.30 12.81
N ASN A 276 12.55 -2.60 11.98
CA ASN A 276 12.98 -1.79 10.84
C ASN A 276 12.59 -0.32 11.10
N PHE A 277 12.83 0.14 12.33
CA PHE A 277 12.55 1.51 12.77
C PHE A 277 13.38 2.53 11.98
N ASP A 278 12.73 3.60 11.51
CA ASP A 278 13.35 4.71 10.77
C ASP A 278 14.02 4.26 9.45
N GLU A 279 13.47 3.24 8.81
CA GLU A 279 13.92 2.69 7.53
C GLU A 279 12.99 3.06 6.38
N ALA A 280 13.50 2.94 5.16
CA ALA A 280 12.75 3.12 3.92
C ALA A 280 12.08 1.82 3.46
N TYR A 281 10.83 1.92 3.01
CA TYR A 281 10.02 0.80 2.57
C TYR A 281 9.61 0.99 1.12
N TRP A 282 9.70 -0.05 0.30
CA TRP A 282 9.30 0.09 -1.10
C TRP A 282 7.80 0.37 -1.26
N THR A 283 7.50 1.28 -2.19
CA THR A 283 6.16 1.53 -2.72
C THR A 283 6.07 1.08 -4.18
N ASP A 284 4.89 1.15 -4.78
CA ASP A 284 4.67 0.79 -6.19
C ASP A 284 5.08 1.88 -7.20
N SER A 285 5.64 3.00 -6.72
CA SER A 285 5.81 4.22 -7.51
C SER A 285 7.22 4.35 -8.08
N PHE A 286 7.38 4.01 -9.36
CA PHE A 286 8.61 4.20 -10.12
C PHE A 286 8.77 5.64 -10.64
N THR A 287 10.01 6.10 -10.75
CA THR A 287 10.37 7.38 -11.35
C THR A 287 11.72 7.34 -12.05
N ILE A 288 11.96 8.33 -12.91
CA ILE A 288 13.20 8.49 -13.67
C ILE A 288 13.68 9.93 -13.53
N TYR A 289 14.97 10.10 -13.24
CA TYR A 289 15.65 11.38 -13.35
C TYR A 289 16.13 11.61 -14.78
N ALA A 290 15.97 12.83 -15.28
CA ALA A 290 16.34 13.16 -16.67
C ALA A 290 17.80 12.85 -17.01
N ASN A 291 18.70 12.96 -16.03
CA ASN A 291 20.15 12.76 -16.18
C ASN A 291 20.70 11.55 -15.39
N GLY A 292 19.82 10.66 -14.91
CA GLY A 292 20.19 9.62 -13.94
C GLY A 292 20.14 10.12 -12.49
N HIS A 293 20.23 9.19 -11.53
CA HIS A 293 20.11 9.50 -10.10
C HIS A 293 21.14 10.55 -9.63
N ASP A 294 22.38 10.41 -10.12
CA ASP A 294 23.47 11.33 -9.79
C ASP A 294 23.61 12.44 -10.84
N ASN A 295 23.57 13.68 -10.38
CA ASN A 295 23.80 14.87 -11.18
C ASN A 295 25.26 15.01 -11.69
N LYS A 296 26.19 14.17 -11.20
CA LYS A 296 27.54 14.00 -11.76
C LYS A 296 27.85 12.52 -11.92
N PRO A 297 27.42 11.90 -13.04
CA PRO A 297 27.50 10.48 -13.18
C PRO A 297 28.95 9.98 -13.18
N THR A 298 29.25 9.00 -12.33
CA THR A 298 30.54 8.28 -12.35
C THR A 298 30.35 6.91 -12.97
N ALA A 299 31.10 6.61 -14.02
CA ALA A 299 31.09 5.29 -14.63
C ALA A 299 31.44 4.22 -13.58
N GLY A 300 30.49 3.33 -13.29
CA GLY A 300 30.66 2.26 -12.31
C GLY A 300 29.88 2.43 -11.00
N ASP A 301 29.23 3.58 -10.75
CA ASP A 301 28.44 3.74 -9.52
C ASP A 301 27.21 2.82 -9.45
N TRP A 302 26.85 2.44 -8.24
CA TRP A 302 25.70 1.57 -7.99
C TRP A 302 24.38 2.33 -8.04
N GLN A 303 24.40 3.64 -7.74
CA GLN A 303 23.20 4.48 -7.66
C GLN A 303 22.49 4.66 -9.01
N GLY A 304 23.21 4.47 -10.13
CA GLY A 304 22.59 4.53 -11.44
C GLY A 304 22.76 5.88 -12.12
N SER A 305 24.02 6.20 -12.42
CA SER A 305 24.48 7.27 -13.33
C SER A 305 23.84 7.37 -14.72
N ASN A 306 22.84 6.55 -15.08
CA ASN A 306 22.30 6.51 -16.44
C ASN A 306 20.78 6.40 -16.47
N ALA A 307 20.19 6.89 -17.57
CA ALA A 307 18.75 7.00 -17.79
C ALA A 307 17.97 5.66 -17.87
N LEU A 308 18.64 4.52 -17.64
CA LEU A 308 18.03 3.19 -17.64
C LEU A 308 18.02 2.53 -16.25
N VAL A 309 18.81 3.03 -15.29
CA VAL A 309 18.63 2.68 -13.87
C VAL A 309 17.54 3.59 -13.34
N GLY A 310 16.50 2.97 -12.79
CA GLY A 310 15.38 3.70 -12.25
C GLY A 310 15.51 4.00 -10.79
N ASP A 311 14.59 4.83 -10.33
CA ASP A 311 14.37 5.09 -8.92
C ASP A 311 12.95 4.72 -8.56
N ALA A 312 12.75 4.32 -7.32
CA ALA A 312 11.43 4.07 -6.77
C ALA A 312 11.23 4.94 -5.55
N HIS A 313 10.01 5.46 -5.40
CA HIS A 313 9.65 6.13 -4.18
C HIS A 313 9.52 5.12 -3.05
N VAL A 314 9.86 5.60 -1.85
CA VAL A 314 9.75 4.84 -0.61
C VAL A 314 8.73 5.47 0.31
N MET A 315 8.27 4.69 1.26
CA MET A 315 7.64 5.18 2.48
C MET A 315 8.70 5.19 3.58
N TRP A 316 8.99 6.35 4.15
CA TRP A 316 9.93 6.46 5.27
C TRP A 316 9.20 6.26 6.60
N MET A 317 9.60 5.26 7.38
CA MET A 317 8.94 4.89 8.64
C MET A 317 9.44 5.71 9.84
N GLY A 318 9.46 7.04 9.68
CA GLY A 318 9.97 8.01 10.65
C GLY A 318 8.90 8.94 11.24
N GLU A 319 9.36 10.00 11.92
CA GLU A 319 8.48 11.01 12.54
C GLU A 319 7.72 11.89 11.53
N ASP A 320 8.31 12.05 10.35
CA ASP A 320 7.76 12.82 9.25
C ASP A 320 7.69 11.90 8.02
N PHE A 321 6.46 11.44 7.74
CA PHE A 321 6.17 10.65 6.56
C PHE A 321 5.50 11.49 5.43
N ASP A 322 5.86 12.77 5.33
CA ASP A 322 5.53 13.62 4.20
C ASP A 322 6.32 13.22 2.93
N PHE A 323 5.59 13.03 1.83
CA PHE A 323 6.18 12.67 0.53
C PHE A 323 7.21 13.68 0.04
N ALA A 324 7.06 14.96 0.37
CA ALA A 324 7.99 16.02 -0.05
C ALA A 324 9.41 15.80 0.50
N ASN A 325 9.52 15.11 1.63
CA ASN A 325 10.78 14.88 2.34
C ASN A 325 11.36 13.48 2.06
N MET A 326 10.76 12.72 1.13
CA MET A 326 11.17 11.36 0.76
C MET A 326 11.67 11.30 -0.68
N PRO A 327 12.97 11.53 -0.93
CA PRO A 327 13.50 11.37 -2.27
C PRO A 327 13.37 9.91 -2.71
N PRO A 328 13.08 9.67 -4.01
CA PRO A 328 13.24 8.35 -4.62
C PRO A 328 14.60 7.72 -4.30
N ARG A 329 14.60 6.41 -4.14
CA ARG A 329 15.81 5.61 -3.89
C ARG A 329 16.14 4.81 -5.14
N SER A 330 17.43 4.62 -5.37
CA SER A 330 17.90 3.79 -6.47
C SER A 330 17.31 2.39 -6.34
N THR A 331 16.74 1.85 -7.42
CA THR A 331 16.18 0.49 -7.38
C THR A 331 17.23 -0.56 -7.03
N ASN A 332 18.52 -0.21 -7.17
CA ASN A 332 19.67 -1.03 -6.81
C ASN A 332 19.94 -1.17 -5.30
N GLU A 333 19.22 -0.44 -4.45
CA GLU A 333 19.23 -0.63 -3.01
C GLU A 333 18.26 -1.75 -2.61
N PRO A 334 18.63 -2.63 -1.67
CA PRO A 334 17.67 -3.54 -1.09
C PRO A 334 16.93 -2.86 0.07
N HIS A 335 15.60 -2.84 0.02
CA HIS A 335 14.73 -2.33 1.08
C HIS A 335 13.64 -3.34 1.42
N PHE A 336 13.07 -3.22 2.61
CA PHE A 336 11.92 -4.02 3.03
C PHE A 336 10.62 -3.48 2.40
N THR A 337 9.56 -4.29 2.37
CA THR A 337 8.22 -3.85 1.96
C THR A 337 7.14 -4.75 2.53
N MET A 338 5.92 -4.23 2.62
CA MET A 338 4.72 -5.01 2.89
C MET A 338 3.84 -5.01 1.65
N LEU A 339 3.19 -6.13 1.40
CA LEU A 339 2.22 -6.24 0.31
C LEU A 339 0.83 -5.77 0.76
N VAL A 340 0.06 -5.26 -0.20
CA VAL A 340 -1.33 -4.85 -0.02
C VAL A 340 -2.23 -5.53 -1.05
N ASN A 341 -3.49 -5.71 -0.66
CA ASN A 341 -4.58 -6.22 -1.47
C ASN A 341 -5.83 -5.34 -1.30
N GLY A 342 -6.57 -5.11 -2.39
CA GLY A 342 -7.77 -4.28 -2.39
C GLY A 342 -7.75 -3.19 -3.47
N THR A 343 -8.78 -2.35 -3.46
CA THR A 343 -8.96 -1.24 -4.42
C THR A 343 -7.78 -0.27 -4.32
N VAL A 344 -7.12 0.00 -5.45
CA VAL A 344 -5.97 0.91 -5.52
C VAL A 344 -6.36 2.32 -5.08
N ILE A 345 -5.64 2.89 -4.13
CA ILE A 345 -5.68 4.31 -3.79
C ILE A 345 -4.44 4.98 -4.40
N PRO A 346 -4.55 5.67 -5.56
CA PRO A 346 -3.39 6.14 -6.30
C PRO A 346 -2.66 7.28 -5.58
N ASP A 347 -1.34 7.35 -5.77
CA ASP A 347 -0.55 8.53 -5.42
C ASP A 347 -1.07 9.76 -6.15
N ILE A 348 -1.09 10.91 -5.46
CA ILE A 348 -1.26 12.22 -6.11
C ILE A 348 0.06 12.55 -6.82
N LYS A 349 -0.01 12.74 -8.14
CA LYS A 349 1.14 13.10 -8.98
C LYS A 349 0.98 14.51 -9.51
N ASP A 350 1.84 15.41 -9.06
CA ASP A 350 1.84 16.82 -9.51
C ASP A 350 2.84 17.05 -10.66
N ASN A 351 3.04 16.06 -11.53
CA ASN A 351 3.99 16.11 -12.63
C ASN A 351 3.36 15.90 -14.01
N ASP A 352 2.03 15.95 -14.11
CA ASP A 352 1.33 15.78 -15.38
C ASP A 352 1.66 16.89 -16.39
N VAL A 353 1.77 16.50 -17.66
CA VAL A 353 1.84 17.42 -18.80
C VAL A 353 0.61 17.14 -19.68
N PRO A 354 -0.51 17.86 -19.51
CA PRO A 354 -1.78 17.50 -20.16
C PRO A 354 -1.77 17.57 -21.69
N GLU A 355 -0.90 18.38 -22.28
CA GLU A 355 -0.71 18.49 -23.73
C GLU A 355 0.70 18.99 -24.03
N LEU A 356 1.31 18.46 -25.10
CA LEU A 356 2.59 18.95 -25.58
C LEU A 356 2.39 20.12 -26.55
N SER A 357 2.83 21.31 -26.15
CA SER A 357 2.82 22.51 -27.00
C SER A 357 3.85 22.46 -28.13
N THR A 358 4.86 21.60 -28.01
CA THR A 358 5.88 21.39 -29.04
C THR A 358 5.37 20.44 -30.11
N GLN A 359 5.51 20.83 -31.38
CA GLN A 359 5.20 19.95 -32.51
C GLN A 359 6.14 18.73 -32.52
N LEU A 360 5.58 17.53 -32.57
CA LEU A 360 6.34 16.29 -32.58
C LEU A 360 6.46 15.82 -34.03
N THR A 361 7.58 16.15 -34.67
CA THR A 361 7.77 15.79 -36.08
C THR A 361 7.99 14.28 -36.25
N PRO A 362 7.29 13.61 -37.18
CA PRO A 362 7.58 12.22 -37.57
C PRO A 362 9.06 12.03 -37.93
N GLN A 363 9.63 10.86 -37.63
CA GLN A 363 11.02 10.59 -37.98
C GLN A 363 11.20 10.45 -39.49
N ASN A 364 12.18 11.15 -40.06
CA ASN A 364 12.59 10.96 -41.43
C ASN A 364 13.48 9.72 -41.51
N ILE A 365 13.09 8.77 -42.38
CA ILE A 365 13.87 7.56 -42.65
C ILE A 365 14.25 7.55 -44.13
N ALA A 366 15.46 7.10 -44.45
CA ALA A 366 15.82 6.91 -45.85
C ALA A 366 15.04 5.73 -46.44
N GLU A 367 14.75 5.79 -47.73
CA GLU A 367 14.09 4.71 -48.45
C GLU A 367 14.89 3.39 -48.32
N GLY A 368 14.19 2.29 -48.02
CA GLY A 368 14.79 0.97 -47.84
C GLY A 368 15.46 0.72 -46.48
N VAL A 369 15.46 1.69 -45.57
CA VAL A 369 15.88 1.46 -44.17
C VAL A 369 14.76 0.77 -43.41
N ASP A 370 15.09 -0.36 -42.77
CA ASP A 370 14.18 -1.06 -41.86
C ASP A 370 14.33 -0.50 -40.43
N GLU A 371 13.36 0.29 -40.01
CA GLU A 371 13.28 0.87 -38.67
C GLU A 371 13.15 -0.20 -37.57
N ASN A 372 12.65 -1.40 -37.89
CA ASN A 372 12.37 -2.43 -36.91
C ASN A 372 13.66 -3.03 -36.35
N ILE A 373 14.80 -2.87 -37.05
CA ILE A 373 16.11 -3.34 -36.56
C ILE A 373 16.66 -2.43 -35.47
N ASN A 374 16.36 -1.12 -35.52
CA ASN A 374 16.96 -0.10 -34.65
C ASN A 374 15.96 0.58 -33.72
N TRP A 375 14.81 -0.06 -33.47
CA TRP A 375 13.72 0.52 -32.67
C TRP A 375 14.17 0.95 -31.26
N GLN A 376 15.11 0.21 -30.66
CA GLN A 376 15.66 0.48 -29.32
C GLN A 376 16.41 1.81 -29.22
N SER A 377 16.79 2.43 -30.35
CA SER A 377 17.37 3.78 -30.36
C SER A 377 16.34 4.87 -30.00
N ARG A 378 15.05 4.56 -30.15
CA ARG A 378 13.93 5.46 -29.89
C ARG A 378 13.09 5.01 -28.71
N PHE A 379 12.83 3.73 -28.57
CA PHE A 379 11.85 3.24 -27.62
C PHE A 379 12.44 2.34 -26.56
N VAL A 380 11.82 2.33 -25.38
CA VAL A 380 12.10 1.39 -24.29
C VAL A 380 10.80 0.77 -23.82
N LYS A 381 10.72 -0.56 -23.71
CA LYS A 381 9.60 -1.28 -23.11
C LYS A 381 9.62 -1.14 -21.60
N HIS A 382 8.44 -0.92 -21.02
CA HIS A 382 8.23 -0.79 -19.59
C HIS A 382 7.20 -1.80 -19.07
N GLY A 383 7.39 -2.22 -17.82
CA GLY A 383 6.51 -3.09 -17.05
C GLY A 383 5.30 -2.35 -16.47
N ASN A 384 4.51 -3.06 -15.67
CA ASN A 384 3.24 -2.54 -15.18
C ASN A 384 3.38 -1.34 -14.22
N LEU A 385 4.51 -1.25 -13.49
CA LEU A 385 4.77 -0.13 -12.56
C LEU A 385 5.58 1.01 -13.21
N GLY A 386 5.86 0.92 -14.52
CA GLY A 386 6.56 1.97 -15.27
C GLY A 386 8.07 1.80 -15.33
N GLN A 387 8.61 0.71 -14.80
CA GLN A 387 10.03 0.39 -14.87
C GLN A 387 10.45 -0.14 -16.23
N ALA A 388 11.66 0.19 -16.68
CA ALA A 388 12.20 -0.37 -17.91
C ALA A 388 12.39 -1.88 -17.74
N LEU A 389 11.90 -2.68 -18.69
CA LEU A 389 12.07 -4.14 -18.68
C LEU A 389 13.46 -4.51 -19.15
N ALA A 390 14.05 -5.56 -18.59
CA ALA A 390 15.39 -5.94 -19.02
C ALA A 390 15.48 -6.64 -20.34
N ASP A 391 14.58 -7.59 -20.56
CA ASP A 391 14.40 -8.16 -21.88
C ASP A 391 13.55 -7.20 -22.71
N GLN A 392 14.21 -6.37 -23.52
CA GLN A 392 13.54 -5.47 -24.45
C GLN A 392 12.85 -6.20 -25.62
N ASP A 393 13.16 -7.49 -25.82
CA ASP A 393 12.51 -8.33 -26.83
C ASP A 393 11.33 -9.13 -26.25
N THR A 394 11.07 -9.02 -24.94
CA THR A 394 9.97 -9.71 -24.27
C THR A 394 8.63 -9.45 -24.94
N ALA A 395 7.79 -10.48 -24.96
CA ALA A 395 6.39 -10.39 -25.37
C ALA A 395 5.49 -9.76 -24.29
N ASN A 396 5.99 -9.63 -23.05
CA ASN A 396 5.24 -9.21 -21.87
C ASN A 396 5.66 -7.80 -21.44
N TRP A 397 5.14 -6.77 -22.11
CA TRP A 397 5.27 -5.37 -21.70
C TRP A 397 3.93 -4.67 -21.63
N THR A 398 3.89 -3.54 -20.93
CA THR A 398 2.67 -2.77 -20.66
C THR A 398 2.58 -1.49 -21.49
N CYS A 399 3.72 -0.83 -21.68
CA CYS A 399 3.83 0.49 -22.28
C CYS A 399 5.24 0.69 -22.82
N THR A 400 5.42 1.75 -23.60
CA THR A 400 6.69 2.05 -24.25
C THR A 400 7.03 3.53 -24.10
N SER A 401 8.24 3.87 -23.67
CA SER A 401 8.71 5.26 -23.67
C SER A 401 9.27 5.66 -25.03
N ASP A 402 9.03 6.91 -25.43
CA ASP A 402 9.56 7.50 -26.67
C ASP A 402 10.64 8.54 -26.37
N LEU A 403 11.87 8.21 -26.76
CA LEU A 403 13.06 9.00 -26.48
C LEU A 403 13.42 9.96 -27.62
N ALA A 404 12.75 9.89 -28.77
CA ALA A 404 13.09 10.68 -29.96
C ALA A 404 13.04 12.19 -29.71
N TYR A 405 12.18 12.62 -28.79
CA TYR A 405 11.88 14.04 -28.55
C TYR A 405 12.59 14.63 -27.32
N ARG A 406 13.49 13.88 -26.67
CA ARG A 406 14.22 14.35 -25.47
C ARG A 406 14.98 15.67 -25.68
N SER A 407 15.47 15.93 -26.90
CA SER A 407 16.21 17.15 -27.23
C SER A 407 15.33 18.40 -27.34
N VAL A 408 14.05 18.25 -27.67
CA VAL A 408 13.08 19.35 -27.85
C VAL A 408 12.11 19.47 -26.68
N LEU A 409 11.93 18.39 -25.92
CA LEU A 409 11.11 18.30 -24.72
C LEU A 409 11.97 17.80 -23.56
N ALA A 410 12.89 18.66 -23.11
CA ALA A 410 13.72 18.36 -21.95
C ALA A 410 12.83 18.01 -20.73
N ASN A 411 13.31 17.06 -19.91
CA ASN A 411 12.67 16.64 -18.67
C ASN A 411 11.21 16.18 -18.84
N THR A 412 10.86 15.61 -20.00
CA THR A 412 9.51 15.11 -20.28
C THR A 412 9.58 13.64 -20.68
N GLN A 413 8.81 12.80 -20.01
CA GLN A 413 8.57 11.43 -20.42
C GLN A 413 7.36 11.38 -21.34
N ILE A 414 7.48 10.66 -22.45
CA ILE A 414 6.37 10.33 -23.33
C ILE A 414 6.21 8.82 -23.27
N LEU A 415 5.03 8.36 -22.86
CA LEU A 415 4.68 6.94 -22.77
C LEU A 415 3.51 6.66 -23.71
N TRP A 416 3.64 5.58 -24.48
CA TRP A 416 2.59 5.04 -25.33
C TRP A 416 2.05 3.75 -24.73
N GLN A 417 0.72 3.66 -24.66
CA GLN A 417 0.03 2.47 -24.18
C GLN A 417 0.23 1.33 -25.18
N ARG A 418 0.51 0.11 -24.70
CA ARG A 418 0.37 -1.09 -25.52
C ARG A 418 -1.11 -1.41 -25.72
N ILE A 419 -1.51 -1.72 -26.94
CA ILE A 419 -2.91 -1.96 -27.29
C ILE A 419 -3.14 -3.44 -27.60
N ASN A 420 -4.40 -3.88 -27.61
CA ASN A 420 -4.78 -5.15 -28.18
C ASN A 420 -5.42 -4.88 -29.55
N LYS A 421 -4.83 -5.44 -30.61
CA LYS A 421 -5.31 -5.26 -31.99
C LYS A 421 -6.75 -5.76 -32.23
N ASP A 422 -7.20 -6.72 -31.42
CA ASP A 422 -8.53 -7.33 -31.49
C ASP A 422 -9.51 -6.66 -30.50
N ALA A 423 -9.12 -5.56 -29.84
CA ALA A 423 -10.02 -4.83 -28.95
C ALA A 423 -11.21 -4.25 -29.72
N PRO A 424 -12.43 -4.22 -29.13
CA PRO A 424 -13.58 -3.59 -29.74
C PRO A 424 -13.32 -2.12 -30.05
N LEU A 425 -13.69 -1.72 -31.27
CA LEU A 425 -13.72 -0.32 -31.70
C LEU A 425 -14.63 0.50 -30.78
N LYS A 426 -14.38 1.81 -30.72
CA LYS A 426 -15.06 2.71 -29.79
C LYS A 426 -15.55 3.95 -30.52
N ASP A 427 -16.75 4.37 -30.19
CA ASP A 427 -17.14 5.76 -30.43
C ASP A 427 -16.29 6.72 -29.59
N TYR A 428 -16.37 8.03 -29.86
CA TYR A 428 -15.51 9.00 -29.18
C TYR A 428 -15.77 9.05 -27.66
N ALA A 429 -17.04 8.97 -27.24
CA ALA A 429 -17.40 9.00 -25.82
C ALA A 429 -16.88 7.76 -25.07
N GLN A 430 -16.96 6.59 -25.71
CA GLN A 430 -16.40 5.33 -25.23
C GLN A 430 -14.87 5.38 -25.18
N ALA A 431 -14.20 6.05 -26.13
CA ALA A 431 -12.75 6.24 -26.12
C ALA A 431 -12.29 7.10 -24.93
N VAL A 432 -13.03 8.18 -24.62
CA VAL A 432 -12.78 9.01 -23.43
C VAL A 432 -13.01 8.21 -22.14
N GLU A 433 -14.07 7.42 -22.06
CA GLU A 433 -14.33 6.59 -20.88
C GLU A 433 -13.29 5.47 -20.71
N TYR A 434 -12.80 4.90 -21.82
CA TYR A 434 -11.71 3.93 -21.81
C TYR A 434 -10.44 4.51 -21.15
N ALA A 435 -10.06 5.76 -21.47
CA ALA A 435 -8.94 6.41 -20.82
C ALA A 435 -9.11 6.51 -19.28
N LYS A 436 -10.32 6.84 -18.81
CA LYS A 436 -10.62 6.87 -17.36
C LYS A 436 -10.51 5.50 -16.71
N GLN A 437 -10.91 4.44 -17.41
CA GLN A 437 -10.78 3.05 -16.91
C GLN A 437 -9.31 2.65 -16.81
N VAL A 438 -8.50 2.98 -17.82
CA VAL A 438 -7.06 2.74 -17.81
C VAL A 438 -6.38 3.47 -16.64
N ASN A 439 -6.77 4.71 -16.36
CA ASN A 439 -6.23 5.48 -15.23
C ASN A 439 -6.55 4.86 -13.87
N LYS A 440 -7.67 4.15 -13.72
CA LYS A 440 -7.98 3.40 -12.47
C LYS A 440 -7.07 2.20 -12.26
N SER A 441 -6.55 1.60 -13.33
CA SER A 441 -5.62 0.47 -13.26
C SER A 441 -4.15 0.86 -13.07
N ALA A 442 -3.85 2.16 -13.14
CA ALA A 442 -2.50 2.71 -12.97
C ALA A 442 -1.41 2.00 -13.80
N ILE A 443 -1.74 1.52 -15.01
CA ILE A 443 -0.79 0.78 -15.84
C ILE A 443 0.42 1.65 -16.18
N CYS A 444 1.59 1.04 -16.29
CA CYS A 444 2.88 1.73 -16.43
C CYS A 444 3.19 2.67 -15.26
N GLY A 445 2.55 2.46 -14.11
CA GLY A 445 2.57 3.39 -13.00
C GLY A 445 1.92 4.75 -13.30
N GLN A 446 1.10 4.89 -14.36
CA GLN A 446 0.52 6.19 -14.75
C GLN A 446 -0.99 6.24 -14.57
N THR A 447 -1.49 7.39 -14.12
CA THR A 447 -2.91 7.68 -13.86
C THR A 447 -3.46 8.83 -14.71
N ASN A 448 -2.69 9.27 -15.71
CA ASN A 448 -2.96 10.42 -16.56
C ASN A 448 -3.00 10.07 -18.07
N TRP A 449 -3.27 8.80 -18.40
CA TRP A 449 -3.49 8.36 -19.77
C TRP A 449 -4.64 9.12 -20.41
N ARG A 450 -4.43 9.57 -21.64
CA ARG A 450 -5.38 10.37 -22.41
C ARG A 450 -5.32 10.03 -23.90
N LEU A 451 -6.34 10.44 -24.64
CA LEU A 451 -6.27 10.46 -26.09
C LEU A 451 -5.15 11.43 -26.52
N PRO A 452 -4.28 11.03 -27.46
CA PRO A 452 -3.25 11.90 -28.00
C PRO A 452 -3.86 12.99 -28.86
N THR A 453 -3.21 14.14 -28.98
CA THR A 453 -3.53 15.08 -30.06
C THR A 453 -3.16 14.47 -31.41
N GLU A 454 -3.68 15.02 -32.51
CA GLU A 454 -3.29 14.62 -33.85
C GLU A 454 -1.77 14.72 -34.08
N ASN A 455 -1.15 15.81 -33.59
CA ASN A 455 0.29 16.00 -33.66
C ASN A 455 1.06 14.91 -32.87
N GLU A 456 0.58 14.59 -31.66
CA GLU A 456 1.20 13.54 -30.85
C GLU A 456 1.07 12.17 -31.50
N LEU A 457 -0.10 11.81 -32.03
CA LEU A 457 -0.29 10.50 -32.64
C LEU A 457 0.48 10.34 -33.95
N LYS A 458 0.52 11.39 -34.78
CA LYS A 458 1.34 11.42 -36.01
C LYS A 458 2.84 11.27 -35.73
N SER A 459 3.30 11.61 -34.54
CA SER A 459 4.71 11.44 -34.16
C SER A 459 5.20 9.98 -34.25
N LEU A 460 4.28 9.00 -34.14
CA LEU A 460 4.58 7.58 -34.32
C LEU A 460 4.78 7.15 -35.78
N LEU A 461 4.35 7.97 -36.74
CA LEU A 461 4.53 7.71 -38.16
C LEU A 461 5.98 7.94 -38.58
N LEU A 462 6.32 7.37 -39.73
CA LEU A 462 7.60 7.56 -40.41
C LEU A 462 7.41 8.33 -41.71
N SER A 463 8.39 9.17 -42.02
CA SER A 463 8.43 10.00 -43.23
C SER A 463 9.55 9.51 -44.16
N PRO A 464 9.27 8.55 -45.07
CA PRO A 464 10.26 8.04 -46.01
C PRO A 464 10.68 9.07 -47.09
N GLN A 465 9.80 10.01 -47.41
CA GLN A 465 10.00 11.09 -48.38
C GLN A 465 9.17 12.30 -47.95
N PRO A 466 9.49 13.52 -48.43
CA PRO A 466 8.68 14.70 -48.12
C PRO A 466 7.18 14.47 -48.35
N PHE A 467 6.36 14.73 -47.34
CA PHE A 467 4.90 14.65 -47.36
C PHE A 467 4.29 13.23 -47.50
N LEU A 468 5.09 12.16 -47.45
CA LEU A 468 4.58 10.78 -47.38
C LEU A 468 4.79 10.24 -45.98
N TYR A 469 3.73 9.70 -45.38
CA TYR A 469 3.76 9.11 -44.05
C TYR A 469 3.31 7.65 -44.09
N ARG A 470 3.91 6.79 -43.27
CA ARG A 470 3.45 5.41 -43.08
C ARG A 470 3.58 4.96 -41.63
N ALA A 471 2.87 3.89 -41.29
CA ALA A 471 3.12 3.17 -40.04
C ALA A 471 4.54 2.60 -40.03
N GLY A 472 5.17 2.63 -38.85
CA GLY A 472 6.52 2.11 -38.63
C GLY A 472 6.61 1.33 -37.32
N TYR A 473 7.68 0.54 -37.19
CA TYR A 473 7.98 -0.26 -35.99
C TYR A 473 6.96 -1.37 -35.67
N ILE A 474 6.14 -1.74 -36.65
CA ILE A 474 4.97 -2.62 -36.52
C ILE A 474 5.32 -4.13 -36.56
N THR A 475 6.60 -4.48 -36.58
CA THR A 475 7.02 -5.88 -36.42
C THR A 475 7.92 -6.08 -35.20
N SER A 476 8.16 -5.04 -34.39
CA SER A 476 9.05 -5.10 -33.23
C SER A 476 8.45 -4.54 -31.93
N ILE A 477 8.10 -3.25 -31.89
CA ILE A 477 7.72 -2.55 -30.64
C ILE A 477 6.29 -2.01 -30.64
N LEU A 478 5.72 -1.78 -31.82
CA LEU A 478 4.34 -1.33 -32.02
C LEU A 478 3.58 -2.33 -32.91
N ASP A 479 3.91 -3.62 -32.79
CA ASP A 479 3.33 -4.74 -33.54
C ASP A 479 1.84 -4.98 -33.26
N ASP A 480 1.34 -4.45 -32.15
CA ASP A 480 -0.10 -4.41 -31.86
C ASP A 480 -0.86 -3.29 -32.64
N THR A 481 -0.16 -2.46 -33.42
CA THR A 481 -0.80 -1.47 -34.30
C THR A 481 -1.42 -2.17 -35.49
N VAL A 482 -2.72 -1.94 -35.72
CA VAL A 482 -3.38 -2.45 -36.92
C VAL A 482 -3.00 -1.57 -38.10
N VAL A 483 -2.40 -2.19 -39.11
CA VAL A 483 -1.96 -1.53 -40.34
C VAL A 483 -2.70 -2.09 -41.54
N GLU A 484 -3.74 -1.40 -41.95
CA GLU A 484 -4.61 -1.73 -43.08
C GLU A 484 -5.31 -0.45 -43.57
N ASP A 485 -6.01 -0.52 -44.71
CA ASP A 485 -6.78 0.62 -45.21
C ASP A 485 -7.87 1.02 -44.21
N ASN A 486 -8.01 2.33 -43.92
CA ASN A 486 -8.95 2.90 -42.94
C ASN A 486 -8.73 2.45 -41.48
N SER A 487 -7.47 2.15 -41.09
CA SER A 487 -7.07 1.84 -39.72
C SER A 487 -7.01 3.06 -38.79
N TYR A 488 -8.13 3.77 -38.63
CA TYR A 488 -8.18 5.00 -37.84
C TYR A 488 -8.07 4.77 -36.33
N TYR A 489 -7.34 5.69 -35.68
CA TYR A 489 -7.19 5.81 -34.23
C TYR A 489 -7.64 7.20 -33.79
N TRP A 490 -8.47 7.25 -32.74
CA TRP A 490 -8.99 8.50 -32.20
C TRP A 490 -7.90 9.41 -31.62
N THR A 491 -8.07 10.71 -31.84
CA THR A 491 -7.28 11.78 -31.21
C THR A 491 -8.19 12.67 -30.35
N SER A 492 -7.60 13.48 -29.47
CA SER A 492 -8.31 14.54 -28.74
C SER A 492 -8.48 15.83 -29.55
N THR A 493 -7.93 15.90 -30.76
CA THR A 493 -8.01 17.10 -31.61
C THR A 493 -9.43 17.23 -32.15
N VAL A 494 -10.10 18.34 -31.84
CA VAL A 494 -11.45 18.64 -32.32
C VAL A 494 -11.44 18.90 -33.83
N GLY A 495 -12.53 18.53 -34.49
CA GLY A 495 -12.72 18.76 -35.92
C GLY A 495 -12.67 20.24 -36.27
N SER A 496 -12.09 20.55 -37.43
CA SER A 496 -11.88 21.93 -37.86
C SER A 496 -13.17 22.64 -38.30
N TYR A 497 -14.13 21.88 -38.83
CA TYR A 497 -15.40 22.40 -39.34
C TYR A 497 -16.57 22.19 -38.37
N GLU A 498 -16.65 21.02 -37.73
CA GLU A 498 -17.73 20.67 -36.80
C GLU A 498 -17.20 20.23 -35.41
N PRO A 499 -16.60 21.14 -34.62
CA PRO A 499 -15.91 20.80 -33.37
C PRO A 499 -16.82 20.22 -32.26
N GLU A 500 -18.14 20.35 -32.38
CA GLU A 500 -19.10 19.78 -31.41
C GLU A 500 -19.43 18.31 -31.71
N THR A 501 -19.27 17.88 -32.95
CA THR A 501 -19.73 16.58 -33.45
C THR A 501 -18.63 15.75 -34.10
N GLU A 502 -17.46 16.34 -34.35
CA GLU A 502 -16.32 15.68 -35.00
C GLU A 502 -15.02 15.85 -34.21
N HIS A 503 -14.19 14.81 -34.25
CA HIS A 503 -12.80 14.82 -33.84
C HIS A 503 -11.91 14.25 -34.95
N SER A 504 -10.65 14.63 -34.95
CA SER A 504 -9.64 14.11 -35.86
C SER A 504 -9.29 12.66 -35.49
N ALA A 505 -9.12 11.81 -36.49
CA ALA A 505 -8.60 10.45 -36.36
C ALA A 505 -7.45 10.23 -37.34
N VAL A 506 -6.40 9.51 -36.90
CA VAL A 506 -5.20 9.24 -37.71
C VAL A 506 -5.20 7.78 -38.16
N ALA A 507 -5.06 7.55 -39.47
CA ALA A 507 -4.93 6.21 -40.05
C ALA A 507 -3.47 5.74 -40.09
N PHE A 508 -3.21 4.51 -39.66
CA PHE A 508 -1.89 3.87 -39.72
C PHE A 508 -1.82 2.88 -40.88
N GLN A 509 -1.28 3.30 -42.03
CA GLN A 509 -1.29 2.49 -43.25
C GLN A 509 0.14 2.17 -43.72
N GLU A 510 0.28 1.18 -44.61
CA GLU A 510 1.61 0.73 -45.09
C GLU A 510 2.32 1.79 -45.95
N LYS A 511 1.57 2.62 -46.68
CA LYS A 511 2.12 3.55 -47.68
C LYS A 511 1.71 5.01 -47.48
N TYR A 512 0.50 5.25 -47.01
CA TYR A 512 -0.04 6.60 -46.89
C TYR A 512 -0.93 6.73 -45.64
N ALA A 513 -0.37 7.27 -44.58
CA ALA A 513 -1.09 7.64 -43.37
C ALA A 513 -1.59 9.09 -43.47
N GLU A 514 -2.84 9.31 -43.05
CA GLU A 514 -3.51 10.62 -43.10
C GLU A 514 -4.37 10.84 -41.86
N SER A 515 -4.84 12.08 -41.69
CA SER A 515 -5.88 12.40 -40.70
C SER A 515 -7.17 12.74 -41.41
N SER A 516 -8.29 12.47 -40.76
CA SER A 516 -9.60 12.95 -41.17
C SER A 516 -10.37 13.48 -39.96
N ASP A 517 -11.16 14.53 -40.17
CA ASP A 517 -12.23 14.91 -39.24
C ASP A 517 -13.35 13.86 -39.38
N GLU A 518 -13.82 13.33 -38.25
CA GLU A 518 -14.71 12.19 -38.21
C GLU A 518 -15.82 12.37 -37.18
N LEU A 519 -17.04 11.98 -37.55
CA LEU A 519 -18.20 12.03 -36.66
C LEU A 519 -17.96 11.22 -35.38
N ASN A 520 -18.25 11.80 -34.22
CA ASN A 520 -18.05 11.22 -32.90
C ASN A 520 -18.78 9.88 -32.68
N THR A 521 -19.76 9.55 -33.54
CA THR A 521 -20.52 8.29 -33.53
C THR A 521 -19.85 7.17 -34.33
N ARG A 522 -18.78 7.43 -35.08
CA ARG A 522 -18.02 6.37 -35.76
C ARG A 522 -17.21 5.58 -34.75
N GLU A 523 -16.92 4.34 -35.09
CA GLU A 523 -16.18 3.44 -34.21
C GLU A 523 -14.74 3.26 -34.70
N TYR A 524 -13.76 3.71 -33.90
CA TYR A 524 -12.34 3.61 -34.23
C TYR A 524 -11.52 3.05 -33.07
N ARG A 525 -10.23 2.79 -33.35
CA ARG A 525 -9.29 2.23 -32.38
C ARG A 525 -8.82 3.33 -31.42
N VAL A 526 -8.28 2.91 -30.28
CA VAL A 526 -7.75 3.84 -29.27
C VAL A 526 -6.34 3.41 -28.88
N ARG A 527 -5.43 4.37 -28.90
CA ARG A 527 -4.08 4.26 -28.33
C ARG A 527 -3.88 5.48 -27.44
N LEU A 528 -3.59 5.25 -26.17
CA LEU A 528 -3.41 6.34 -25.21
C LEU A 528 -1.95 6.77 -25.12
N ILE A 529 -1.77 8.04 -24.78
CA ILE A 529 -0.50 8.66 -24.43
C ILE A 529 -0.53 9.10 -22.96
N SER A 530 0.60 9.00 -22.29
CA SER A 530 0.86 9.63 -20.98
C SER A 530 2.09 10.52 -21.11
N THR A 531 2.02 11.72 -20.57
CA THR A 531 3.11 12.69 -20.62
C THR A 531 3.33 13.32 -19.25
N THR A 532 4.54 13.15 -18.71
CA THR A 532 4.88 13.57 -17.35
C THR A 532 6.23 14.30 -17.32
N ARG A 533 6.40 15.21 -16.35
CA ARG A 533 7.71 15.79 -16.04
C ARG A 533 8.55 14.76 -15.29
N LEU A 534 9.77 14.60 -15.75
CA LEU A 534 10.80 13.81 -15.06
C LEU A 534 11.24 14.54 -13.78
N GLN A 535 11.75 13.78 -12.82
CA GLN A 535 12.34 14.37 -11.63
C GLN A 535 13.55 15.25 -12.04
N PRO A 536 13.69 16.45 -11.44
CA PRO A 536 14.68 17.44 -11.84
C PRO A 536 16.13 17.00 -11.62
#